data_AF-A0A1J9R3I3-F1
#
_entry.id   AF-A0A1J9R3I3-F1
#
_cell.length_a   1.000
_cell.length_b   1.000
_cell.length_c   1.000
_cell.angle_alpha   90.00
_cell.angle_beta   90.00
_cell.angle_gamma   90.00
#
_symmetry.space_group_name_H-M   'P 1'
#
loop_
_entity.id
_entity.type
_entity.pdbx_description
1 polymer ?
#
loop_
_entity_poly.entity_id
_entity_poly.type
_entity_poly.pdbx_seq_one_letter_code
_entity_poly.pdbx_strand_id
1 'polypeptide(L)'
;MGGGHPDPKRGIYIGSFGNFGCPTPQKISTYSLSPNRQRPFAGALYNAIFNTWRRTRNQALYVIPPFVAAYAIINWAQERFVFFWSTQLSVMWIVVPILHVTFLWQ
;
A
#
# COMPACT_ATOMS: atom_id res chain seq x y z
N MET A 1 1.69 23.88 27.93
CA MET A 1 2.16 22.88 26.96
C MET A 1 3.68 22.85 27.01
N GLY A 2 4.27 21.78 27.55
CA GLY A 2 5.68 21.74 27.99
C GLY A 2 6.69 21.90 26.86
N GLY A 3 7.42 23.01 26.89
CA GLY A 3 8.55 23.28 25.98
C GLY A 3 9.83 22.64 26.50
N GLY A 4 10.11 21.40 26.08
CA GLY A 4 11.39 20.74 26.33
C GLY A 4 12.43 21.12 25.28
N HIS A 5 13.68 21.30 25.70
CA HIS A 5 14.86 21.33 24.82
C HIS A 5 15.07 19.92 24.24
N PRO A 6 15.48 19.77 22.96
CA PRO A 6 15.84 18.47 22.42
C PRO A 6 17.03 17.92 23.20
N ASP A 7 16.80 16.88 23.98
CA ASP A 7 17.81 16.15 24.74
C ASP A 7 17.86 14.71 24.22
N PRO A 8 18.81 14.41 23.32
CA PRO A 8 19.02 13.07 22.79
C PRO A 8 19.29 12.03 23.89
N LYS A 9 19.85 12.43 25.04
CA LYS A 9 20.13 11.52 26.17
C LYS A 9 18.86 11.10 26.91
N ARG A 10 17.80 11.90 26.80
CA ARG A 10 16.48 11.62 27.36
C ARG A 10 15.50 11.06 26.31
N GLY A 11 15.96 10.80 25.10
CA GLY A 11 15.14 10.30 23.98
C GLY A 11 14.26 11.37 23.33
N ILE A 12 14.52 12.66 23.57
CA ILE A 12 13.75 13.77 23.01
C ILE A 12 14.54 14.37 21.86
N TYR A 13 14.18 14.01 20.63
CA TYR A 13 14.91 14.40 19.41
C TYR A 13 14.34 15.63 18.69
N ILE A 14 13.22 16.18 19.16
CA ILE A 14 12.60 17.38 18.61
C ILE A 14 12.11 18.27 19.74
N GLY A 15 12.47 19.56 19.69
CA GLY A 15 11.98 20.55 20.66
C GLY A 15 10.82 21.39 20.13
N SER A 16 10.47 22.43 20.89
CA SER A 16 9.38 23.36 20.54
C SER A 16 9.81 24.44 19.54
N PHE A 17 8.85 25.28 19.13
CA PHE A 17 9.12 26.48 18.34
C PHE A 17 10.26 27.32 18.94
N GLY A 18 11.24 27.68 18.12
CA GLY A 18 12.46 28.38 18.54
C GLY A 18 13.60 27.48 19.00
N ASN A 19 13.36 26.18 19.25
CA ASN A 19 14.40 25.24 19.66
C ASN A 19 14.17 23.83 19.09
N PHE A 20 14.13 23.73 17.76
CA PHE A 20 13.89 22.45 17.05
C PHE A 20 15.08 21.49 17.05
N GLY A 21 16.23 21.85 17.64
CA GLY A 21 17.42 20.99 17.65
C GLY A 21 18.18 20.98 16.33
N CYS A 22 17.98 21.99 15.48
CA CYS A 22 18.74 22.17 14.25
C CYS A 22 20.22 22.50 14.56
N PRO A 23 21.19 21.96 13.81
CA PRO A 23 22.57 22.44 13.86
C PRO A 23 22.61 23.95 13.51
N THR A 24 23.24 24.76 14.38
CA THR A 24 23.34 26.22 14.30
C THR A 24 24.31 26.65 13.18
N PRO A 25 24.15 27.78 12.46
CA PRO A 25 22.96 28.54 12.06
C PRO A 25 22.59 28.31 10.57
N GLN A 26 21.29 28.18 10.27
CA GLN A 26 20.78 28.08 8.90
C GLN A 26 20.80 29.46 8.22
N LYS A 27 21.83 29.75 7.42
CA LYS A 27 21.91 30.98 6.60
C LYS A 27 21.13 30.82 5.29
N ILE A 28 19.83 30.56 5.37
CA ILE A 28 18.97 30.34 4.21
C ILE A 28 17.92 31.45 4.16
N SER A 29 18.00 32.32 3.16
CA SER A 29 16.97 33.31 2.86
C SER A 29 15.90 32.66 2.00
N THR A 30 14.68 32.50 2.54
CA THR A 30 13.52 31.98 1.81
C THR A 30 12.58 33.12 1.46
N TYR A 31 12.09 33.11 0.21
CA TYR A 31 11.13 34.09 -0.28
C TYR A 31 9.84 33.37 -0.65
N SER A 32 8.70 33.94 -0.26
CA SER A 32 7.38 33.42 -0.61
C SER A 32 6.44 34.57 -0.98
N LEU A 33 5.51 34.30 -1.89
CA LEU A 33 4.44 35.23 -2.26
C LEU A 33 3.16 34.86 -1.50
N SER A 34 2.39 35.85 -1.07
CA SER A 34 1.07 35.63 -0.46
C SER A 34 0.18 34.76 -1.36
N PRO A 35 -0.52 33.73 -0.82
CA PRO A 35 -1.38 32.85 -1.60
C PRO A 35 -2.47 33.58 -2.40
N ASN A 36 -2.99 34.70 -1.87
CA ASN A 36 -4.04 35.49 -2.52
C ASN A 36 -3.57 36.17 -3.82
N ARG A 37 -2.25 36.26 -4.04
CA ARG A 37 -1.65 36.79 -5.27
C ARG A 37 -1.15 35.70 -6.22
N GLN A 38 -1.29 34.42 -5.86
CA GLN A 38 -0.93 33.30 -6.72
C GLN A 38 -2.16 32.75 -7.43
N ARG A 39 -1.98 32.27 -8.67
CA ARG A 39 -3.02 31.52 -9.38
C ARG A 39 -2.92 30.05 -8.95
N PRO A 40 -3.88 29.50 -8.18
CA PRO A 40 -3.73 28.21 -7.50
C PRO A 40 -3.59 27.02 -8.46
N PHE A 41 -4.12 27.10 -9.67
CA PHE A 41 -4.06 26.05 -10.69
C PHE A 41 -3.30 26.44 -11.96
N ALA A 42 -2.52 27.53 -11.94
CA ALA A 42 -1.75 27.91 -13.11
C ALA A 42 -0.76 26.80 -13.49
N GLY A 43 -0.92 26.27 -14.71
CA GLY A 43 -0.06 25.19 -15.23
C GLY A 43 -0.25 23.83 -14.56
N ALA A 44 -1.28 23.65 -13.72
CA ALA A 44 -1.50 22.40 -12.99
C ALA A 44 -1.69 21.21 -13.94
N LEU A 45 -2.47 21.35 -15.02
CA LEU A 45 -2.70 20.25 -15.96
C LEU A 45 -1.43 19.83 -16.71
N TYR A 46 -0.75 20.80 -17.33
CA TYR A 46 0.49 20.52 -18.06
C TYR A 46 1.60 20.01 -17.14
N ASN A 47 1.88 20.70 -16.03
CA ASN A 47 2.98 20.32 -15.14
C ASN A 47 2.66 19.08 -14.30
N ALA A 48 1.42 18.87 -13.84
CA ALA A 48 1.09 17.72 -13.00
C ALA A 48 1.17 16.41 -13.78
N ILE A 49 0.68 16.36 -15.02
CA ILE A 49 0.68 15.11 -15.80
C ILE A 49 2.11 14.62 -16.04
N PHE A 50 2.98 15.48 -16.59
CA PHE A 50 4.36 15.07 -16.90
C PHE A 50 5.18 14.81 -15.63
N ASN A 51 4.96 15.58 -14.57
CA ASN A 51 5.67 15.37 -13.31
C ASN A 51 5.18 14.12 -12.57
N THR A 52 3.89 13.79 -12.68
CA THR A 52 3.33 12.56 -12.09
C THR A 52 3.84 11.35 -12.86
N TRP A 53 3.79 11.35 -14.19
CA TRP A 53 4.34 10.26 -15.01
C TRP A 53 5.81 9.97 -14.70
N ARG A 54 6.65 11.02 -14.63
CA ARG A 54 8.08 10.87 -14.29
C ARG A 54 8.30 10.29 -12.89
N ARG A 55 7.44 10.60 -11.91
CA ARG A 55 7.54 10.03 -10.55
C ARG A 55 7.03 8.59 -10.48
N THR A 56 5.91 8.29 -11.13
CA THR A 56 5.28 6.97 -11.11
C THR A 56 6.14 5.92 -11.82
N ARG A 57 6.79 6.25 -12.95
CA ARG A 57 7.66 5.29 -13.65
C ARG A 57 8.81 4.75 -12.81
N ASN A 58 9.35 5.54 -11.88
CA ASN A 58 10.47 5.12 -11.03
C ASN A 58 10.02 4.15 -9.93
N GLN A 59 8.74 4.20 -9.53
CA GLN A 59 8.16 3.32 -8.52
C GLN A 59 7.42 2.13 -9.13
N ALA A 60 6.97 2.26 -10.38
CA ALA A 60 6.24 1.22 -11.10
C ALA A 60 6.97 -0.12 -11.11
N LEU A 61 8.29 -0.13 -11.26
CA LEU A 61 9.09 -1.37 -11.28
C LEU A 61 9.17 -2.07 -9.91
N TYR A 62 8.98 -1.36 -8.80
CA TYR A 62 8.95 -1.99 -7.47
C TYR A 62 7.56 -2.51 -7.11
N VAL A 63 6.52 -1.87 -7.66
CA VAL A 63 5.13 -2.13 -7.29
C VAL A 63 4.49 -3.17 -8.20
N ILE A 64 4.77 -3.14 -9.51
CA ILE A 64 4.13 -4.02 -10.49
C ILE A 64 4.52 -5.50 -10.31
N PRO A 65 5.80 -5.89 -10.14
CA PRO A 65 6.17 -7.30 -10.03
C PRO A 65 5.47 -8.06 -8.90
N PRO A 66 5.39 -7.57 -7.65
CA PRO A 66 4.68 -8.30 -6.60
C PRO A 66 3.17 -8.41 -6.86
N PHE A 67 2.55 -7.41 -7.48
CA PHE A 67 1.12 -7.49 -7.83
C PHE A 67 0.83 -8.49 -8.94
N VAL A 68 1.69 -8.55 -9.96
CA VAL A 68 1.57 -9.55 -11.04
C VAL A 68 1.77 -10.95 -10.48
N ALA A 69 2.78 -11.15 -9.63
CA ALA A 69 3.04 -12.42 -8.98
C ALA A 69 1.86 -12.86 -8.09
N ALA A 70 1.32 -11.95 -7.27
CA ALA A 70 0.17 -12.25 -6.43
C ALA A 70 -1.07 -12.65 -7.25
N TYR A 71 -1.35 -11.92 -8.34
CA TYR A 71 -2.47 -12.24 -9.23
C TYR A 71 -2.30 -13.60 -9.91
N ALA A 72 -1.08 -13.93 -10.36
CA ALA A 72 -0.79 -15.22 -10.96
C ALA A 72 -0.99 -16.38 -9.96
N ILE A 73 -0.52 -16.22 -8.71
CA ILE A 73 -0.68 -17.23 -7.65
C ILE A 73 -2.15 -17.46 -7.34
N ILE A 74 -2.95 -16.39 -7.24
CA ILE A 74 -4.38 -16.49 -6.93
C ILE A 74 -5.12 -17.24 -8.05
N ASN A 75 -4.87 -16.89 -9.32
CA ASN A 75 -5.50 -17.61 -10.44
C ASN A 75 -5.13 -19.09 -10.46
N TRP A 76 -3.83 -19.40 -10.27
CA TRP A 76 -3.36 -20.78 -10.20
C TRP A 76 -4.03 -21.57 -9.06
N ALA A 77 -4.15 -20.96 -7.87
CA ALA A 77 -4.81 -21.59 -6.73
C ALA A 77 -6.30 -21.85 -7.00
N GLN A 78 -6.98 -20.92 -7.67
CA GLN A 78 -8.42 -21.01 -7.93
C GLN A 78 -8.76 -22.11 -8.95
N GLU A 79 -7.97 -22.24 -10.02
CA GLU A 79 -8.10 -23.33 -10.99
C GLU A 79 -7.87 -24.69 -10.33
N ARG A 80 -6.83 -24.80 -9.49
CA ARG A 80 -6.51 -26.05 -8.80
C ARG A 80 -7.60 -26.45 -7.79
N PHE A 81 -8.16 -25.47 -7.09
CA PHE A 81 -9.30 -25.67 -6.18
C PHE A 81 -10.51 -26.19 -6.95
N VAL A 82 -10.93 -25.50 -8.02
CA VAL A 82 -12.10 -25.92 -8.82
C VAL A 82 -11.93 -27.35 -9.36
N PHE A 83 -10.74 -27.70 -9.87
CA PHE A 83 -10.46 -29.07 -10.33
C PHE A 83 -10.60 -30.13 -9.22
N PHE A 84 -10.09 -29.83 -8.02
CA PHE A 84 -10.19 -30.75 -6.89
C PHE A 84 -11.65 -30.93 -6.44
N TRP A 85 -12.41 -29.84 -6.34
CA TRP A 85 -13.82 -29.90 -5.94
C TRP A 85 -14.72 -30.52 -7.00
N SER A 86 -14.50 -30.25 -8.29
CA SER A 86 -15.30 -30.87 -9.36
C SER A 86 -15.15 -32.39 -9.34
N THR A 87 -13.93 -32.88 -9.11
CA THR A 87 -13.64 -34.33 -9.05
C THR A 87 -14.20 -34.95 -7.77
N GLN A 88 -14.03 -34.29 -6.62
CA GLN A 88 -14.54 -34.77 -5.32
C GLN A 88 -16.08 -34.80 -5.31
N LEU A 89 -16.75 -33.77 -5.81
CA LEU A 89 -18.22 -33.71 -5.88
C LEU A 89 -18.77 -34.85 -6.73
N SER A 90 -18.21 -35.13 -7.91
CA SER A 90 -18.65 -36.26 -8.74
C SER A 90 -18.49 -37.61 -8.05
N VAL A 91 -17.42 -37.81 -7.27
CA VAL A 91 -17.22 -39.04 -6.49
C VAL A 91 -18.22 -39.12 -5.32
N MET A 92 -18.49 -38.01 -4.62
CA MET A 92 -19.46 -37.98 -3.52
C MET A 92 -20.89 -38.24 -4.00
N TRP A 93 -21.31 -37.73 -5.16
CA TRP A 93 -22.62 -38.03 -5.74
C TRP A 93 -22.83 -39.52 -6.06
N ILE A 94 -21.76 -40.30 -6.24
CA ILE A 94 -21.83 -41.75 -6.45
C ILE A 94 -21.73 -42.51 -5.12
N VAL A 95 -20.80 -42.10 -4.25
CA VAL A 95 -20.48 -42.82 -3.00
C VAL A 95 -21.50 -42.55 -1.89
N VAL A 96 -22.04 -41.34 -1.79
CA VAL A 96 -23.00 -40.96 -0.73
C VAL A 96 -24.34 -41.73 -0.83
N PRO A 97 -24.95 -41.94 -2.02
CA PRO A 97 -26.13 -42.79 -2.15
C PRO A 97 -25.85 -44.25 -1.79
N ILE A 98 -24.69 -44.80 -2.19
CA ILE A 98 -24.31 -46.19 -1.89
C ILE A 98 -24.16 -46.38 -0.37
N LEU A 99 -23.48 -45.46 0.30
CA LEU A 99 -23.34 -45.47 1.76
C LEU A 99 -24.70 -45.37 2.48
N HIS A 100 -25.58 -44.47 2.03
CA HIS A 100 -26.93 -44.35 2.60
C HIS A 100 -27.75 -45.63 2.42
N VAL A 101 -27.67 -46.28 1.25
CA VAL A 101 -28.35 -47.57 1.03
C VAL A 101 -27.80 -48.63 1.97
N THR A 102 -26.48 -48.75 2.13
CA THR A 102 -25.89 -49.74 3.03
C THR A 102 -26.16 -49.48 4.52
N PHE A 103 -26.32 -48.22 4.94
CA PHE A 103 -26.64 -47.84 6.32
C PHE A 103 -28.12 -47.96 6.67
N LEU A 104 -29.02 -47.91 5.68
CA LEU A 104 -30.46 -48.14 5.84
C LEU A 104 -30.83 -49.63 5.98
N TRP A 105 -29.87 -50.54 5.77
CA TRP A 105 -30.02 -51.98 5.93
C TRP A 105 -29.30 -52.54 7.18
N GLN A 106 -28.91 -51.68 8.13
CA GLN A 106 -28.47 -52.03 9.48
C GLN A 106 -29.50 -51.58 10.51
#